data_AF-F1KVI7-F1
#
_entry.id   AF-F1KVI7-F1
#
_cell.length_a   1.000
_cell.length_b   1.000
_cell.length_c   1.000
_cell.angle_alpha   90.00
_cell.angle_beta   90.00
_cell.angle_gamma   90.00
#
_symmetry.space_group_name_H-M   'P 1'
#
loop_
_entity.id
_entity.type
_entity.pdbx_description
1 polymer ?
#
loop_
_entity_poly.entity_id
_entity_poly.type
_entity_poly.pdbx_seq_one_letter_code
_entity_poly.pdbx_strand_id
1 'polypeptide(L)'
;MDAQYALAQGLLVVTQRIAVIVLLFFTPMPHITIFCCAQVFASLFYLIVCVLFVFRRTRLRSYHIVGVSSFRATLPTFREGFSKKDLSVLGTFALHSAFKQVLTDGTSYVLTFTDRFTLSDKAVFDAVDKLGSLVARVVLAPLEHSAYLFFSANLRRDVPIEKQQQDEVKRAVSTLEGLLHLTVVTGVIVCVFAVPYSPLAVSIYGGDLLSKNSGAAILRFYCVYIVIIAVNGITECFAMATMSSAQLFSHGWFLFIASPLHVLLSFLFSFYIGSYGLILANVVNMCARISYSWTHTRRLFSPYGVSICASLPTPSTVILLLFCLAVSSLSLVIFGNTSGIIHNAAHITTGGALLLFVLNHVYQTDIKLARFISQQLSLTHVSVE
;
A
#
# COMPACT_ATOMS: atom_id res chain seq x y z
N MET A 1 -12.48 12.94 14.21
CA MET A 1 -11.37 12.59 15.14
C MET A 1 -10.07 12.35 14.36
N ASP A 2 -10.11 12.55 13.04
CA ASP A 2 -9.32 11.78 12.10
C ASP A 2 -8.07 12.53 11.64
N ALA A 3 -8.13 13.87 11.56
CA ALA A 3 -6.97 14.70 11.21
C ALA A 3 -5.87 14.70 12.29
N GLN A 4 -6.23 14.77 13.57
CA GLN A 4 -5.26 14.74 14.67
C GLN A 4 -4.66 13.35 14.87
N TYR A 5 -5.46 12.30 14.65
CA TYR A 5 -4.99 10.93 14.66
C TYR A 5 -4.02 10.67 13.49
N ALA A 6 -4.38 11.12 12.28
CA ALA A 6 -3.50 11.05 11.11
C ALA A 6 -2.18 11.83 11.34
N LEU A 7 -2.24 13.01 11.96
CA LEU A 7 -1.05 13.79 12.32
C LEU A 7 -0.17 13.04 13.32
N ALA A 8 -0.75 12.50 14.40
CA ALA A 8 0.00 11.74 15.40
C ALA A 8 0.63 10.48 14.79
N GLN A 9 -0.12 9.76 13.95
CA GLN A 9 0.37 8.58 13.25
C GLN A 9 1.48 8.93 12.25
N GLY A 10 1.39 10.08 11.56
CA GLY A 10 2.46 10.62 10.73
C GLY A 10 3.72 10.94 11.54
N LEU A 11 3.57 11.61 12.69
CA LEU A 11 4.66 11.90 13.62
C LEU A 11 5.33 10.63 14.14
N LEU A 12 4.58 9.56 14.42
CA LEU A 12 5.14 8.27 14.81
C LEU A 12 6.10 7.74 13.74
N VAL A 13 5.65 7.66 12.48
CA VAL A 13 6.45 7.13 11.37
C VAL A 13 7.70 8.00 11.14
N VAL A 14 7.56 9.32 11.14
CA VAL A 14 8.70 10.23 10.96
C VAL A 14 9.71 10.06 12.10
N THR A 15 9.24 10.00 13.35
CA THR A 15 10.09 9.84 14.53
C THR A 15 10.83 8.50 14.50
N GLN A 16 10.19 7.41 14.07
CA GLN A 16 10.86 6.11 13.87
C GLN A 16 12.04 6.23 12.90
N ARG A 17 11.83 6.86 11.74
CA ARG A 17 12.87 6.96 10.70
C ARG A 17 14.03 7.85 11.13
N ILE A 18 13.74 9.00 11.74
CA ILE A 18 14.76 9.91 12.24
C ILE A 18 15.55 9.25 13.37
N ALA A 19 14.89 8.60 14.33
CA ALA A 19 15.56 7.95 15.45
C ALA A 19 16.51 6.83 14.99
N VAL A 20 16.11 6.03 13.99
CA VAL A 20 17.00 5.01 13.40
C VAL A 20 18.23 5.66 12.77
N ILE A 21 18.06 6.71 11.96
CA ILE A 21 19.16 7.39 11.28
C ILE A 21 20.13 7.99 12.31
N VAL A 22 19.61 8.71 13.31
CA VAL A 22 20.41 9.32 14.38
C VAL A 22 21.19 8.24 15.13
N LEU A 23 20.53 7.18 15.59
CA LEU A 23 21.22 6.12 16.33
C LEU A 23 22.27 5.39 15.49
N LEU A 24 22.05 5.22 14.17
CA LEU A 24 23.05 4.66 13.26
C LEU A 24 24.31 5.51 13.14
N PHE A 25 24.19 6.85 13.13
CA PHE A 25 25.35 7.74 13.03
C PHE A 25 26.07 7.95 14.36
N PHE A 26 25.34 7.96 15.48
CA PHE A 26 25.87 8.36 16.77
C PHE A 26 26.17 7.20 17.73
N THR A 27 25.79 5.97 17.41
CA THR A 27 26.05 4.81 18.28
C THR A 27 26.69 3.64 17.53
N PRO A 28 27.68 2.95 18.15
CA PRO A 28 28.29 1.74 17.59
C PRO A 28 27.47 0.48 17.89
N MET A 29 26.19 0.63 18.23
CA MET A 29 25.31 -0.49 18.60
C MET A 29 25.01 -1.37 17.39
N PRO A 30 24.70 -2.67 17.59
CA PRO A 30 24.24 -3.52 16.50
C PRO A 30 22.99 -2.95 15.83
N HIS A 31 22.90 -3.04 14.50
CA HIS A 31 21.82 -2.44 13.71
C HIS A 31 20.41 -2.88 14.16
N ILE A 32 20.26 -4.14 14.58
CA ILE A 32 18.99 -4.68 15.09
C ILE A 32 18.59 -4.00 16.40
N THR A 33 19.55 -3.81 17.31
CA THR A 33 19.31 -3.16 18.60
C THR A 33 18.95 -1.69 18.41
N ILE A 34 19.64 -1.01 17.48
CA ILE A 34 19.31 0.37 17.08
C ILE A 34 17.87 0.47 16.58
N PHE A 35 17.46 -0.45 15.69
CA PHE A 35 16.10 -0.49 15.18
C PHE A 35 15.07 -0.67 16.30
N CYS A 36 15.30 -1.63 17.22
CA CYS A 36 14.40 -1.86 18.35
C CYS A 36 14.29 -0.63 19.28
N CYS A 37 15.41 0.01 19.63
CA CYS A 37 15.42 1.21 20.46
C CYS A 37 14.65 2.37 19.80
N ALA A 38 14.85 2.58 18.49
CA ALA A 38 14.13 3.60 17.73
C ALA A 38 12.61 3.36 17.70
N GLN A 39 12.18 2.10 17.56
CA GLN A 39 10.76 1.73 17.58
C GLN A 39 10.11 2.02 18.94
N VAL A 40 10.80 1.68 20.04
CA VAL A 40 10.31 1.96 21.40
C VAL A 40 10.22 3.45 21.65
N PHE A 41 11.27 4.22 21.31
CA PHE A 41 11.31 5.66 21.48
C PHE A 41 10.17 6.36 20.71
N ALA A 42 9.98 6.01 19.45
CA ALA A 42 8.94 6.63 18.64
C ALA A 42 7.53 6.27 19.14
N SER A 43 7.33 5.05 19.66
CA SER A 43 6.06 4.62 20.26
C SER A 43 5.75 5.39 21.55
N LEU A 44 6.75 5.61 22.40
CA LEU A 44 6.65 6.46 23.60
C LEU A 44 6.31 7.91 23.23
N PHE A 45 7.00 8.46 22.24
CA PHE A 45 6.74 9.80 21.75
C PHE A 45 5.31 9.95 21.20
N TYR A 46 4.86 9.00 20.40
CA TYR A 46 3.48 8.94 19.90
C TYR A 46 2.45 8.91 21.05
N LEU A 47 2.69 8.07 22.06
CA LEU A 47 1.83 8.00 23.25
C LEU A 47 1.74 9.38 23.94
N ILE A 48 2.87 10.07 24.12
CA ILE A 48 2.92 11.40 24.72
C ILE A 48 2.11 12.40 23.88
N VAL A 49 2.28 12.41 22.56
CA VAL A 49 1.53 13.30 21.66
C VAL A 49 0.03 13.04 21.75
N CYS A 50 -0.40 11.78 21.76
CA CYS A 50 -1.81 11.42 21.93
C CYS A 50 -2.37 11.89 23.27
N VAL A 51 -1.63 11.69 24.36
CA VAL A 51 -2.02 12.16 25.71
C VAL A 51 -2.12 13.69 25.75
N LEU A 52 -1.16 14.40 25.16
CA LEU A 52 -1.17 15.86 25.07
C LEU A 52 -2.35 16.38 24.24
N PHE A 53 -2.70 15.71 23.13
CA PHE A 53 -3.88 16.08 22.35
C PHE A 53 -5.17 15.91 23.14
N VAL A 54 -5.32 14.80 23.86
CA VAL A 54 -6.47 14.55 24.75
C VAL A 54 -6.53 15.61 25.84
N PHE A 55 -5.41 15.90 26.51
CA PHE A 55 -5.32 16.89 27.59
C PHE A 55 -5.61 18.32 27.10
N ARG A 56 -5.07 18.69 25.94
CA ARG A 56 -5.31 20.01 25.34
C ARG A 56 -6.78 20.17 24.93
N ARG A 57 -7.42 19.09 24.48
CA ARG A 57 -8.83 19.09 24.07
C ARG A 57 -9.78 19.20 25.27
N THR A 58 -9.48 18.52 26.38
CA THR A 58 -10.25 18.67 27.63
C THR A 58 -10.10 20.06 28.25
N ARG A 59 -8.98 20.76 28.00
CA ARG A 59 -8.72 22.10 28.56
C ARG A 59 -9.22 23.27 27.69
N LEU A 60 -9.17 23.16 26.37
CA LEU A 60 -9.51 24.28 25.44
C LEU A 60 -10.98 24.34 25.03
N ARG A 61 -11.72 23.25 25.17
CA ARG A 61 -13.14 23.19 24.81
C ARG A 61 -13.93 22.92 26.09
N SER A 62 -14.60 23.95 26.64
CA SER A 62 -15.70 23.83 27.62
C SER A 62 -16.92 23.17 26.97
N TYR A 63 -16.73 22.02 26.34
CA TYR A 63 -17.83 21.15 26.00
C TYR A 63 -18.11 20.32 27.25
N HIS A 64 -19.33 20.40 27.74
CA HIS A 64 -19.94 19.32 28.50
C HIS A 64 -19.88 18.06 27.62
N ILE A 65 -18.75 17.35 27.63
CA ILE A 65 -18.70 15.97 27.18
C ILE A 65 -19.49 15.23 28.25
N VAL A 66 -20.77 14.96 27.97
CA VAL A 66 -21.63 14.14 28.81
C VAL A 66 -20.85 12.84 29.10
N GLY A 67 -20.47 12.65 30.37
CA GLY A 67 -19.83 11.42 30.85
C GLY A 67 -18.31 11.45 31.12
N VAL A 68 -17.56 12.53 30.87
CA VAL A 68 -16.10 12.56 31.18
C VAL A 68 -15.77 13.71 32.13
N SER A 69 -15.81 13.44 33.44
CA SER A 69 -15.54 14.40 34.51
C SER A 69 -14.06 14.53 34.88
N SER A 70 -13.18 13.63 34.42
CA SER A 70 -11.75 13.65 34.74
C SER A 70 -10.91 12.88 33.71
N PHE A 71 -9.62 13.21 33.59
CA PHE A 71 -8.63 12.46 32.80
C PHE A 71 -8.52 10.98 33.21
N ARG A 72 -8.81 10.66 34.48
CA ARG A 72 -8.90 9.26 34.94
C ARG A 72 -10.11 8.50 34.37
N ALA A 73 -11.18 9.19 34.00
CA ALA A 73 -12.34 8.58 33.36
C ALA A 73 -12.12 8.30 31.86
N THR A 74 -11.02 8.81 31.29
CA THR A 74 -10.57 8.52 29.92
C THR A 74 -9.61 7.33 29.87
N LEU A 75 -9.10 6.86 31.02
CA LEU A 75 -8.36 5.61 31.10
C LEU A 75 -9.32 4.43 30.90
N PRO A 76 -8.92 3.37 30.18
CA PRO A 76 -9.76 2.21 29.98
C PRO A 76 -10.08 1.56 31.34
N THR A 77 -11.31 1.74 31.83
CA THR A 77 -11.82 1.02 32.98
C THR A 77 -12.26 -0.37 32.54
N PHE A 78 -11.51 -1.40 32.93
CA PHE A 78 -11.86 -2.82 32.72
C PHE A 78 -13.10 -3.29 33.50
N ARG A 79 -13.85 -2.37 34.11
CA ARG A 79 -14.97 -2.65 35.02
C ARG A 79 -16.25 -3.00 34.27
N GLU A 80 -16.43 -2.42 33.09
CA GLU A 80 -17.41 -2.89 32.10
C GLU A 80 -16.67 -3.84 31.17
N GLY A 81 -17.00 -5.14 31.21
CA GLY A 81 -16.38 -6.13 30.33
C GLY A 81 -16.61 -5.76 28.85
N PHE A 82 -15.77 -6.30 27.96
CA PHE A 82 -15.97 -6.12 26.52
C PHE A 82 -17.36 -6.61 26.12
N SER A 83 -18.11 -5.77 25.41
CA SER A 83 -19.36 -6.20 24.77
C SER A 83 -19.07 -7.42 23.92
N LYS A 84 -19.90 -8.47 24.03
CA LYS A 84 -19.74 -9.70 23.23
C LYS A 84 -19.68 -9.40 21.73
N LYS A 85 -20.39 -8.35 21.29
CA LYS A 85 -20.39 -7.88 19.90
C LYS A 85 -19.02 -7.32 19.51
N ASP A 86 -18.44 -6.46 20.33
CA ASP A 86 -17.14 -5.83 20.05
C ASP A 86 -16.01 -6.86 20.10
N LEU A 87 -16.07 -7.80 21.04
CA LEU A 87 -15.10 -8.89 21.13
C LEU A 87 -15.18 -9.84 19.93
N SER A 88 -16.38 -10.13 19.43
CA SER A 88 -16.59 -10.94 18.22
C SER A 88 -16.05 -10.22 16.97
N VAL A 89 -16.31 -8.92 16.85
CA VAL A 89 -15.76 -8.10 15.76
C VAL A 89 -14.23 -8.06 15.84
N LEU A 90 -13.67 -7.81 17.01
CA LEU A 90 -12.22 -7.81 17.23
C LEU A 90 -11.59 -9.16 16.86
N GLY A 91 -12.18 -10.27 17.31
CA GLY A 91 -11.72 -11.62 16.97
C GLY A 91 -11.76 -11.89 15.47
N THR A 92 -12.81 -11.42 14.79
CA THR A 92 -12.93 -11.56 13.33
C THR A 92 -11.84 -10.78 12.60
N PHE A 93 -11.61 -9.51 12.97
CA PHE A 93 -10.54 -8.70 12.37
C PHE A 93 -9.13 -9.23 12.71
N ALA A 94 -8.93 -9.76 13.92
CA ALA A 94 -7.66 -10.35 14.33
C ALA A 94 -7.35 -11.60 13.49
N LEU A 95 -8.32 -12.50 13.34
CA LEU A 95 -8.18 -13.70 12.52
C LEU A 95 -7.99 -13.35 11.04
N HIS A 96 -8.74 -12.37 10.55
CA HIS A 96 -8.58 -11.80 9.21
C HIS A 96 -7.16 -11.30 8.96
N SER A 97 -6.61 -10.57 9.93
CA SER A 97 -5.25 -10.02 9.87
C SER A 97 -4.20 -11.12 9.92
N ALA A 98 -4.40 -12.16 10.74
CA ALA A 98 -3.51 -13.31 10.80
C ALA A 98 -3.43 -14.03 9.45
N PHE A 99 -4.56 -14.29 8.77
CA PHE A 99 -4.54 -14.91 7.44
C PHE A 99 -3.95 -13.99 6.38
N LYS A 100 -4.22 -12.68 6.44
CA LYS A 100 -3.50 -11.71 5.58
C LYS A 100 -2.00 -11.75 5.79
N GLN A 101 -1.53 -11.90 7.03
CA GLN A 101 -0.11 -12.03 7.33
C GLN A 101 0.47 -13.28 6.66
N VAL A 102 -0.20 -14.43 6.76
CA VAL A 102 0.22 -15.66 6.09
C VAL A 102 0.22 -15.51 4.56
N LEU A 103 -0.75 -14.81 3.99
CA LEU A 103 -0.81 -14.52 2.55
C LEU A 103 0.27 -13.53 2.08
N THR A 104 0.78 -12.70 2.98
CA THR A 104 1.83 -11.71 2.69
C THR A 104 3.21 -12.33 2.83
N ASP A 105 3.43 -13.06 3.92
CA ASP A 105 4.71 -13.67 4.27
C ASP A 105 4.84 -15.12 3.76
N GLY A 106 3.81 -15.65 3.10
CA GLY A 106 3.76 -17.05 2.64
C GLY A 106 4.92 -17.43 1.73
N THR A 107 5.29 -16.52 0.83
CA THR A 107 6.49 -16.69 -0.02
C THR A 107 7.77 -16.72 0.80
N SER A 108 7.89 -15.91 1.85
CA SER A 108 9.04 -15.91 2.76
C SER A 108 9.12 -17.20 3.57
N TYR A 109 7.99 -17.79 3.95
CA TYR A 109 7.98 -19.12 4.57
C TYR A 109 8.50 -20.18 3.61
N VAL A 110 8.00 -20.23 2.38
CA VAL A 110 8.50 -21.19 1.37
C VAL A 110 9.99 -20.98 1.11
N LEU A 111 10.42 -19.73 0.94
CA LEU A 111 11.83 -19.40 0.73
C LEU A 111 12.72 -19.84 1.90
N THR A 112 12.25 -19.67 3.13
CA THR A 112 13.02 -20.02 4.34
C THR A 112 13.11 -21.53 4.54
N PHE A 113 11.98 -22.23 4.45
CA PHE A 113 11.85 -23.65 4.80
C PHE A 113 12.14 -24.62 3.64
N THR A 114 12.38 -24.12 2.43
CA THR A 114 12.80 -24.97 1.30
C THR A 114 14.31 -25.01 1.19
N ASP A 115 14.91 -26.19 1.24
CA ASP A 115 16.37 -26.41 1.18
C ASP A 115 16.98 -26.17 -0.20
N ARG A 116 16.15 -26.01 -1.23
CA ARG A 116 16.59 -25.81 -2.62
C ARG A 116 17.22 -24.43 -2.86
N PHE A 117 16.78 -23.42 -2.12
CA PHE A 117 17.29 -22.06 -2.29
C PHE A 117 18.62 -21.92 -1.56
N THR A 118 19.65 -21.45 -2.25
CA THR A 118 20.92 -21.13 -1.61
C THR A 118 20.74 -19.94 -0.67
N LEU A 119 21.63 -19.77 0.31
CA LEU A 119 21.60 -18.61 1.20
C LEU A 119 21.66 -17.29 0.41
N SER A 120 22.39 -17.28 -0.70
CA SER A 120 22.46 -16.14 -1.63
C SER A 120 21.08 -15.85 -2.24
N ASP A 121 20.39 -16.86 -2.77
CA ASP A 121 19.06 -16.68 -3.37
C ASP A 121 18.03 -16.16 -2.36
N LYS A 122 18.08 -16.66 -1.12
CA LYS A 122 17.22 -16.21 -0.02
C LYS A 122 17.47 -14.73 0.28
N ALA A 123 18.73 -14.34 0.42
CA ALA A 123 19.11 -12.95 0.68
C ALA A 123 18.74 -12.02 -0.48
N VAL A 124 18.94 -12.46 -1.73
CA VAL A 124 18.61 -11.66 -2.92
C VAL A 124 17.11 -11.44 -3.04
N PHE A 125 16.31 -12.50 -2.89
CA PHE A 125 14.87 -12.38 -2.99
C PHE A 125 14.30 -11.50 -1.88
N ASP A 126 14.70 -11.70 -0.62
CA ASP A 126 14.25 -10.88 0.52
C ASP A 126 14.61 -9.40 0.34
N ALA A 127 15.83 -9.12 -0.13
CA ALA A 127 16.26 -7.75 -0.44
C ALA A 127 15.43 -7.12 -1.57
N VAL A 128 15.19 -7.86 -2.65
CA VAL A 128 14.41 -7.39 -3.81
C VAL A 128 12.94 -7.21 -3.45
N ASP A 129 12.32 -8.09 -2.66
CA ASP A 129 10.93 -7.92 -2.22
C ASP A 129 10.77 -6.68 -1.34
N LYS A 130 11.70 -6.42 -0.41
CA LYS A 130 11.71 -5.20 0.40
C LYS A 130 11.91 -3.93 -0.43
N LEU A 131 12.78 -3.99 -1.44
CA LEU A 131 13.05 -2.86 -2.35
C LEU A 131 11.86 -2.61 -3.29
N GLY A 132 11.31 -3.67 -3.90
CA GLY A 132 10.20 -3.60 -4.85
C GLY A 132 8.89 -3.16 -4.20
N SER A 133 8.62 -3.60 -2.96
CA SER A 133 7.43 -3.18 -2.20
C SER A 133 7.52 -1.77 -1.64
N LEU A 134 8.65 -1.07 -1.76
CA LEU A 134 8.84 0.27 -1.18
C LEU A 134 7.81 1.27 -1.70
N VAL A 135 7.56 1.28 -3.01
CA VAL A 135 6.55 2.18 -3.62
C VAL A 135 5.16 1.88 -3.08
N ALA A 136 4.81 0.60 -2.95
CA ALA A 136 3.54 0.20 -2.37
C ALA A 136 3.41 0.68 -0.91
N ARG A 137 4.47 0.55 -0.10
CA ARG A 137 4.47 0.95 1.31
C ARG A 137 4.44 2.47 1.50
N VAL A 138 5.11 3.23 0.64
CA VAL A 138 5.25 4.70 0.78
C VAL A 138 4.08 5.45 0.15
N VAL A 139 3.57 4.97 -0.99
CA VAL A 139 2.55 5.68 -1.77
C VAL A 139 1.19 5.02 -1.66
N LEU A 140 1.10 3.72 -1.93
CA LEU A 140 -0.19 3.03 -2.05
C LEU A 140 -0.84 2.73 -0.69
N ALA A 141 -0.06 2.33 0.31
CA ALA A 141 -0.60 1.96 1.63
C ALA A 141 -1.23 3.15 2.38
N PRO A 142 -0.63 4.36 2.43
CA PRO A 142 -1.31 5.54 2.99
C PRO A 142 -2.58 5.90 2.23
N LEU A 143 -2.56 5.82 0.90
CA LEU A 143 -3.72 6.08 0.06
C LEU A 143 -4.85 5.08 0.33
N GLU A 144 -4.52 3.79 0.46
CA GLU A 144 -5.46 2.73 0.83
C GLU A 144 -6.12 3.02 2.17
N HIS A 145 -5.34 3.40 3.18
CA HIS A 145 -5.88 3.74 4.50
C HIS A 145 -6.81 4.97 4.45
N SER A 146 -6.43 6.02 3.73
CA SER A 146 -7.29 7.20 3.53
C SER A 146 -8.58 6.85 2.78
N ALA A 147 -8.50 6.00 1.76
CA ALA A 147 -9.66 5.52 1.02
C ALA A 147 -10.61 4.72 1.93
N TYR A 148 -10.08 3.86 2.80
CA TYR A 148 -10.87 3.05 3.73
C TYR A 148 -11.71 3.93 4.67
N LEU A 149 -11.06 4.94 5.25
CA LEU A 149 -11.72 5.90 6.14
C LEU A 149 -12.80 6.70 5.40
N PHE A 150 -12.50 7.16 4.18
CA PHE A 150 -13.47 7.85 3.35
C PHE A 150 -14.70 7.00 3.07
N PHE A 151 -14.53 5.76 2.59
CA PHE A 151 -15.67 4.90 2.25
C PHE A 151 -16.46 4.47 3.48
N SER A 152 -15.79 4.19 4.60
CA SER A 152 -16.45 3.78 5.85
C SER A 152 -17.24 4.94 6.49
N ALA A 153 -16.86 6.19 6.23
CA ALA A 153 -17.58 7.36 6.73
C ALA A 153 -18.78 7.74 5.85
N ASN A 154 -18.69 7.53 4.53
CA ASN A 154 -19.72 7.94 3.57
C ASN A 154 -20.70 6.82 3.19
N LEU A 155 -20.38 5.56 3.47
CA LEU A 155 -21.26 4.42 3.18
C LEU A 155 -21.61 3.67 4.46
N ARG A 156 -22.89 3.36 4.63
CA ARG A 156 -23.38 2.62 5.79
C ARG A 156 -23.35 1.13 5.50
N ARG A 157 -22.73 0.36 6.40
CA ARG A 157 -22.81 -1.12 6.39
C ARG A 157 -24.24 -1.57 6.70
N ASP A 158 -24.61 -2.74 6.18
CA ASP A 158 -25.91 -3.39 6.43
C ASP A 158 -27.16 -2.65 5.92
N VAL A 159 -27.00 -1.54 5.19
CA VAL A 159 -28.10 -0.79 4.57
C VAL A 159 -28.00 -0.94 3.04
N PRO A 160 -29.05 -1.40 2.34
CA PRO A 160 -29.07 -1.46 0.88
C PRO A 160 -28.80 -0.08 0.27
N ILE A 161 -28.03 -0.04 -0.82
CA ILE A 161 -27.60 1.22 -1.45
C ILE A 161 -28.77 2.05 -1.95
N GLU A 162 -29.87 1.41 -2.36
CA GLU A 162 -31.08 2.06 -2.83
C GLU A 162 -31.75 2.89 -1.73
N LYS A 163 -31.47 2.58 -0.46
CA LYS A 163 -31.99 3.28 0.72
C LYS A 163 -31.00 4.32 1.26
N GLN A 164 -29.78 4.38 0.72
CA GLN A 164 -28.78 5.38 1.11
C GLN A 164 -28.96 6.66 0.30
N GLN A 165 -28.39 7.76 0.77
CA GLN A 165 -28.47 9.04 0.07
C GLN A 165 -27.77 8.92 -1.30
N GLN A 166 -28.53 9.14 -2.38
CA GLN A 166 -28.02 8.93 -3.75
C GLN A 166 -26.78 9.77 -4.05
N ASP A 167 -26.65 10.97 -3.48
CA ASP A 167 -25.49 11.82 -3.67
C ASP A 167 -24.23 11.23 -3.03
N GLU A 168 -24.33 10.65 -1.83
CA GLU A 168 -23.20 9.99 -1.14
C GLU A 168 -22.75 8.75 -1.92
N VAL A 169 -23.72 7.99 -2.44
CA VAL A 169 -23.47 6.80 -3.28
C VAL A 169 -22.75 7.18 -4.57
N LYS A 170 -23.26 8.16 -5.31
CA LYS A 170 -22.63 8.65 -6.56
C LYS A 170 -21.23 9.18 -6.30
N ARG A 171 -21.01 9.89 -5.20
CA ARG A 171 -19.69 10.35 -4.77
C ARG A 171 -18.75 9.18 -4.48
N ALA A 172 -19.22 8.15 -3.77
CA ALA A 172 -18.42 6.97 -3.48
C ALA A 172 -18.02 6.22 -4.75
N VAL A 173 -18.94 6.05 -5.71
CA VAL A 173 -18.65 5.45 -7.02
C VAL A 173 -17.61 6.27 -7.79
N SER A 174 -17.82 7.59 -7.93
CA SER A 174 -16.87 8.47 -8.62
C SER A 174 -15.50 8.48 -7.94
N THR A 175 -15.46 8.37 -6.61
CA THR A 175 -14.22 8.32 -5.84
C THR A 175 -13.50 6.99 -6.02
N LEU A 176 -14.24 5.87 -6.05
CA LEU A 176 -13.68 4.55 -6.33
C LEU A 176 -13.04 4.50 -7.73
N GLU A 177 -13.75 4.97 -8.76
CA GLU A 177 -13.23 5.00 -10.13
C GLU A 177 -12.01 5.93 -10.25
N GLY A 178 -12.07 7.12 -9.63
CA GLY A 178 -10.96 8.07 -9.62
C GLY A 178 -9.72 7.54 -8.91
N LEU A 179 -9.88 6.92 -7.74
CA LEU A 179 -8.78 6.31 -7.00
C LEU A 179 -8.19 5.12 -7.73
N LEU A 180 -9.02 4.24 -8.30
CA LEU A 180 -8.55 3.07 -9.04
C LEU A 180 -7.79 3.49 -10.30
N HIS A 181 -8.27 4.52 -10.99
CA HIS A 181 -7.56 5.11 -12.12
C HIS A 181 -6.22 5.71 -11.72
N LEU A 182 -6.19 6.51 -10.64
CA LEU A 182 -4.98 7.11 -10.10
C LEU A 182 -3.93 6.05 -9.73
N THR A 183 -4.34 4.98 -9.03
CA THR A 183 -3.40 3.94 -8.59
C THR A 183 -2.90 3.08 -9.74
N VAL A 184 -3.75 2.78 -10.73
CA VAL A 184 -3.32 2.07 -11.95
C VAL A 184 -2.33 2.92 -12.75
N VAL A 185 -2.64 4.19 -13.03
CA VAL A 185 -1.73 5.09 -13.76
C VAL A 185 -0.39 5.22 -13.03
N THR A 186 -0.42 5.45 -11.71
CA THR A 186 0.78 5.53 -10.88
C THR A 186 1.57 4.22 -10.91
N GLY A 187 0.89 3.07 -10.78
CA GLY A 187 1.52 1.76 -10.83
C GLY A 187 2.19 1.47 -12.17
N VAL A 188 1.55 1.84 -13.29
CA VAL A 188 2.13 1.65 -14.63
C VAL A 188 3.32 2.58 -14.87
N ILE A 189 3.24 3.85 -14.44
CA ILE A 189 4.40 4.77 -14.46
C ILE A 189 5.57 4.14 -13.71
N VAL A 190 5.34 3.69 -12.48
CA VAL A 190 6.36 3.03 -11.66
C VAL A 190 6.91 1.80 -12.37
N CYS A 191 6.08 0.95 -12.96
CA CYS A 191 6.54 -0.22 -13.70
C CYS A 191 7.45 0.16 -14.87
N VAL A 192 7.04 1.13 -15.68
CA VAL A 192 7.77 1.59 -16.88
C VAL A 192 9.16 2.13 -16.54
N PHE A 193 9.27 2.92 -15.47
CA PHE A 193 10.56 3.44 -15.03
C PHE A 193 11.34 2.43 -14.19
N ALA A 194 10.71 1.57 -13.41
CA ALA A 194 11.46 0.66 -12.56
C ALA A 194 12.17 -0.43 -13.38
N VAL A 195 11.60 -0.92 -14.49
CA VAL A 195 12.24 -1.98 -15.32
C VAL A 195 13.65 -1.61 -15.83
N PRO A 196 13.86 -0.48 -16.54
CA PRO A 196 15.20 -0.10 -17.01
C PRO A 196 16.13 0.31 -15.85
N TYR A 197 15.60 0.85 -14.75
CA TYR A 197 16.43 1.34 -13.64
C TYR A 197 16.70 0.27 -12.57
N SER A 198 16.10 -0.92 -12.66
CA SER A 198 16.34 -2.04 -11.74
C SER A 198 17.81 -2.39 -11.51
N PRO A 199 18.68 -2.50 -12.55
CA PRO A 199 20.10 -2.81 -12.33
C PRO A 199 20.81 -1.77 -11.46
N LEU A 200 20.51 -0.49 -11.71
CA LEU A 200 21.07 0.61 -10.95
C LEU A 200 20.54 0.61 -9.51
N ALA A 201 19.24 0.46 -9.32
CA ALA A 201 18.62 0.40 -7.99
C ALA A 201 19.19 -0.75 -7.14
N VAL A 202 19.36 -1.93 -7.77
CA VAL A 202 19.90 -3.12 -7.13
C VAL A 202 21.40 -2.95 -6.79
N SER A 203 22.17 -2.35 -7.70
CA SER A 203 23.58 -2.03 -7.46
C SER A 203 23.78 -1.03 -6.31
N ILE A 204 22.93 0.00 -6.22
CA ILE A 204 22.96 0.98 -5.12
C ILE A 204 22.57 0.32 -3.79
N TYR A 205 21.54 -0.52 -3.80
CA TYR A 205 20.97 -1.07 -2.57
C TYR A 205 21.81 -2.20 -1.95
N GLY A 206 22.28 -3.14 -2.77
CA GLY A 206 22.98 -4.33 -2.27
C GLY A 206 24.26 -4.68 -3.02
N GLY A 207 24.77 -3.79 -3.87
CA GLY A 207 26.07 -3.94 -4.53
C GLY A 207 26.20 -5.24 -5.31
N ASP A 208 27.39 -5.84 -5.22
CA ASP A 208 27.76 -7.09 -5.90
C ASP A 208 26.87 -8.27 -5.52
N LEU A 209 26.38 -8.33 -4.27
CA LEU A 209 25.53 -9.42 -3.82
C LEU A 209 24.27 -9.50 -4.69
N LEU A 210 23.60 -8.38 -4.93
CA LEU A 210 22.36 -8.41 -5.70
C LEU A 210 22.59 -8.28 -7.21
N SER A 211 23.62 -7.55 -7.64
CA SER A 211 23.90 -7.34 -9.06
C SER A 211 24.38 -8.63 -9.75
N LYS A 212 25.18 -9.47 -9.06
CA LYS A 212 25.71 -10.73 -9.60
C LYS A 212 24.75 -11.91 -9.47
N ASN A 213 23.72 -11.82 -8.61
CA ASN A 213 22.80 -12.92 -8.32
C ASN A 213 21.38 -12.67 -8.87
N SER A 214 21.25 -12.16 -10.08
CA SER A 214 19.95 -11.94 -10.76
C SER A 214 18.98 -10.95 -10.08
N GLY A 215 19.41 -10.17 -9.09
CA GLY A 215 18.52 -9.26 -8.35
C GLY A 215 17.82 -8.24 -9.24
N ALA A 216 18.51 -7.73 -10.28
CA ALA A 216 17.92 -6.82 -11.25
C ALA A 216 16.79 -7.46 -12.06
N ALA A 217 16.93 -8.72 -12.45
CA ALA A 217 15.92 -9.44 -13.22
C ALA A 217 14.69 -9.79 -12.37
N ILE A 218 14.90 -10.20 -11.11
CA ILE A 218 13.82 -10.42 -10.15
C ILE A 218 13.06 -9.11 -9.90
N LEU A 219 13.78 -8.00 -9.69
CA LEU A 219 13.16 -6.69 -9.46
C LEU A 219 12.34 -6.23 -10.68
N ARG A 220 12.85 -6.42 -11.91
CA ARG A 220 12.07 -6.13 -13.13
C ARG A 220 10.75 -6.87 -13.18
N PHE A 221 10.75 -8.15 -12.83
CA PHE A 221 9.52 -8.94 -12.79
C PHE A 221 8.58 -8.47 -11.67
N TYR A 222 9.14 -8.11 -10.51
CA TYR A 222 8.39 -7.51 -9.40
C TYR A 222 7.69 -6.19 -9.79
N CYS A 223 8.29 -5.38 -10.67
CA CYS A 223 7.71 -4.10 -11.09
C CYS A 223 6.34 -4.26 -11.76
N VAL A 224 6.13 -5.37 -12.49
CA VAL A 224 4.82 -5.70 -13.08
C VAL A 224 3.81 -6.03 -11.98
N TYR A 225 4.25 -6.73 -10.94
CA TYR A 225 3.43 -7.09 -9.78
C TYR A 225 2.95 -5.84 -8.99
N ILE A 226 3.70 -4.73 -9.00
CA ILE A 226 3.28 -3.46 -8.34
C ILE A 226 1.94 -2.95 -8.88
N VAL A 227 1.68 -3.06 -10.19
CA VAL A 227 0.41 -2.62 -10.79
C VAL A 227 -0.77 -3.42 -10.20
N ILE A 228 -0.56 -4.72 -9.98
CA ILE A 228 -1.57 -5.61 -9.40
C ILE A 228 -1.79 -5.29 -7.93
N ILE A 229 -0.72 -5.00 -7.17
CA ILE A 229 -0.82 -4.51 -5.78
C ILE A 229 -1.67 -3.23 -5.72
N ALA A 230 -1.46 -2.30 -6.65
CA ALA A 230 -2.18 -1.03 -6.71
C ALA A 230 -3.69 -1.20 -6.93
N VAL A 231 -4.09 -2.14 -7.79
CA VAL A 231 -5.50 -2.50 -8.00
C VAL A 231 -6.07 -3.23 -6.78
N ASN A 232 -5.33 -4.17 -6.22
CA ASN A 232 -5.76 -4.92 -5.04
C ASN A 232 -6.01 -4.01 -3.85
N GLY A 233 -5.10 -3.08 -3.54
CA GLY A 233 -5.23 -2.16 -2.41
C GLY A 233 -6.57 -1.42 -2.42
N ILE A 234 -6.90 -0.74 -3.53
CA ILE A 234 -8.14 0.04 -3.63
C ILE A 234 -9.39 -0.85 -3.65
N THR A 235 -9.39 -1.92 -4.45
CA THR A 235 -10.59 -2.79 -4.59
C THR A 235 -10.92 -3.53 -3.29
N GLU A 236 -9.90 -4.02 -2.59
CA GLU A 236 -10.09 -4.74 -1.34
C GLU A 236 -10.43 -3.79 -0.18
N CYS A 237 -9.78 -2.64 -0.11
CA CYS A 237 -10.13 -1.58 0.85
C CYS A 237 -11.60 -1.18 0.73
N PHE A 238 -12.06 -0.90 -0.50
CA PHE A 238 -13.45 -0.55 -0.75
C PHE A 238 -14.43 -1.66 -0.32
N ALA A 239 -14.11 -2.92 -0.69
CA ALA A 239 -14.91 -4.07 -0.28
C ALA A 239 -14.99 -4.18 1.25
N MET A 240 -13.85 -4.06 1.94
CA MET A 240 -13.78 -4.11 3.41
C MET A 240 -14.53 -2.96 4.09
N ALA A 241 -14.59 -1.78 3.48
CA ALA A 241 -15.34 -0.65 4.01
C ALA A 241 -16.86 -0.90 3.97
N THR A 242 -17.34 -1.62 2.96
CA THR A 242 -18.78 -1.78 2.65
C THR A 242 -19.38 -3.12 3.06
N MET A 243 -18.57 -4.17 3.27
CA MET A 243 -19.03 -5.50 3.64
C MET A 243 -19.76 -5.52 5.00
N SER A 244 -20.86 -6.28 5.06
CA SER A 244 -21.54 -6.64 6.30
C SER A 244 -20.69 -7.55 7.18
N SER A 245 -21.10 -7.74 8.44
CA SER A 245 -20.42 -8.68 9.35
C SER A 245 -20.39 -10.12 8.78
N ALA A 246 -21.48 -10.56 8.14
CA ALA A 246 -21.55 -11.89 7.51
C ALA A 246 -20.67 -12.00 6.26
N GLN A 247 -20.61 -10.95 5.44
CA GLN A 247 -19.73 -10.91 4.27
C GLN A 247 -18.26 -10.86 4.67
N LEU A 248 -17.93 -10.11 5.73
CA LEU A 248 -16.58 -10.06 6.29
C LEU A 248 -16.15 -11.44 6.79
N PHE A 249 -17.06 -12.19 7.43
CA PHE A 249 -16.79 -13.57 7.83
C PHE A 249 -16.56 -14.50 6.62
N SER A 250 -17.40 -14.39 5.58
CA SER A 250 -17.19 -15.14 4.32
C SER A 250 -15.86 -14.79 3.64
N HIS A 251 -15.48 -13.52 3.66
CA HIS A 251 -14.20 -13.06 3.13
C HIS A 251 -13.03 -13.59 3.97
N GLY A 252 -13.17 -13.64 5.30
CA GLY A 252 -12.22 -14.32 6.19
C GLY A 252 -12.04 -15.80 5.85
N TRP A 253 -13.14 -16.51 5.54
CA TRP A 253 -13.07 -17.91 5.09
C TRP A 253 -12.38 -18.07 3.73
N PHE A 254 -12.61 -17.14 2.81
CA PHE A 254 -11.87 -17.08 1.55
C PHE A 254 -10.36 -16.91 1.80
N LEU A 255 -9.94 -16.00 2.69
CA LEU A 255 -8.53 -15.83 3.03
C LEU A 255 -7.95 -17.06 3.72
N PHE A 256 -8.71 -17.73 4.58
CA PHE A 256 -8.32 -18.98 5.22
C PHE A 256 -7.99 -20.07 4.20
N ILE A 257 -8.82 -20.25 3.17
CA ILE A 257 -8.59 -21.24 2.10
C ILE A 257 -7.45 -20.77 1.17
N ALA A 258 -7.39 -19.48 0.86
CA ALA A 258 -6.37 -18.93 -0.03
C ALA A 258 -4.95 -19.03 0.58
N SER A 259 -4.82 -18.96 1.91
CA SER A 259 -3.53 -18.98 2.61
C SER A 259 -2.69 -20.25 2.34
N PRO A 260 -3.17 -21.48 2.64
CA PRO A 260 -2.41 -22.69 2.33
C PRO A 260 -2.25 -22.91 0.82
N LEU A 261 -3.25 -22.52 0.01
CA LEU A 261 -3.15 -22.61 -1.45
C LEU A 261 -2.03 -21.71 -2.00
N HIS A 262 -1.89 -20.50 -1.46
CA HIS A 262 -0.82 -19.58 -1.83
C HIS A 262 0.57 -20.12 -1.46
N VAL A 263 0.72 -20.71 -0.27
CA VAL A 263 1.97 -21.38 0.14
C VAL A 263 2.28 -22.56 -0.79
N LEU A 264 1.28 -23.39 -1.12
CA LEU A 264 1.42 -24.51 -2.06
C LEU A 264 1.82 -24.03 -3.46
N LEU A 265 1.16 -23.00 -4.00
CA LEU A 265 1.49 -22.41 -5.30
C LEU A 265 2.89 -21.81 -5.30
N SER A 266 3.28 -21.15 -4.21
CA SER A 266 4.64 -20.62 -4.04
C SER A 266 5.68 -21.73 -4.08
N PHE A 267 5.42 -22.85 -3.41
CA PHE A 267 6.27 -24.04 -3.47
C PHE A 267 6.32 -24.63 -4.89
N LEU A 268 5.18 -24.86 -5.53
CA LEU A 268 5.12 -25.46 -6.87
C LEU A 268 5.78 -24.57 -7.92
N PHE A 269 5.45 -23.27 -7.98
CA PHE A 269 6.05 -22.38 -8.98
C PHE A 269 7.54 -22.17 -8.72
N SER A 270 7.95 -22.05 -7.46
CA SER A 270 9.39 -21.96 -7.14
C SER A 270 10.15 -23.22 -7.52
N PHE A 271 9.51 -24.39 -7.50
CA PHE A 271 10.11 -25.63 -7.95
C PHE A 271 10.46 -25.62 -9.45
N TYR A 272 9.64 -24.97 -10.30
CA TYR A 272 9.85 -24.93 -11.75
C TYR A 272 10.69 -23.74 -12.21
N ILE A 273 10.48 -22.54 -11.65
CA ILE A 273 11.06 -21.29 -12.15
C ILE A 273 11.79 -20.48 -11.06
N GLY A 274 12.13 -21.11 -9.92
CA GLY A 274 12.93 -20.50 -8.86
C GLY A 274 12.26 -19.27 -8.24
N SER A 275 13.04 -18.22 -7.96
CA SER A 275 12.57 -17.00 -7.30
C SER A 275 11.44 -16.26 -8.07
N TYR A 276 11.39 -16.39 -9.40
CA TYR A 276 10.29 -15.82 -10.20
C TYR A 276 8.95 -16.49 -9.88
N GLY A 277 8.98 -17.77 -9.50
CA GLY A 277 7.79 -18.52 -9.12
C GLY A 277 7.12 -18.01 -7.86
N LEU A 278 7.92 -17.48 -6.92
CA LEU A 278 7.40 -16.85 -5.71
C LEU A 278 6.61 -15.57 -6.05
N ILE A 279 7.14 -14.74 -6.95
CA ILE A 279 6.42 -13.54 -7.43
C ILE A 279 5.17 -13.94 -8.21
N LEU A 280 5.24 -14.98 -9.05
CA LEU A 280 4.09 -15.45 -9.81
C LEU A 280 2.97 -15.98 -8.90
N ALA A 281 3.31 -16.67 -7.81
CA ALA A 281 2.34 -17.14 -6.82
C ALA A 281 1.66 -15.96 -6.09
N ASN A 282 2.42 -14.89 -5.80
CA ASN A 282 1.89 -13.63 -5.29
C ASN A 282 0.93 -12.96 -6.29
N VAL A 283 1.29 -12.92 -7.56
CA VAL A 283 0.44 -12.40 -8.64
C VAL A 283 -0.90 -13.14 -8.69
N VAL A 284 -0.88 -14.48 -8.71
CA VAL A 284 -2.10 -15.31 -8.73
C VAL A 284 -2.96 -15.05 -7.50
N ASN A 285 -2.35 -14.97 -6.32
CA ASN A 285 -3.04 -14.68 -5.07
C ASN A 285 -3.71 -13.29 -5.10
N MET A 286 -3.00 -12.25 -5.53
CA MET A 286 -3.58 -10.91 -5.64
C MET A 286 -4.71 -10.84 -6.68
N CYS A 287 -4.58 -11.54 -7.81
CA CYS A 287 -5.66 -11.64 -8.80
C CYS A 287 -6.91 -12.31 -8.23
N ALA A 288 -6.77 -13.37 -7.43
CA ALA A 288 -7.90 -14.02 -6.76
C ALA A 288 -8.59 -13.07 -5.78
N ARG A 289 -7.80 -12.30 -5.01
CA ARG A 289 -8.31 -11.28 -4.07
C ARG A 289 -9.05 -10.17 -4.80
N ILE A 290 -8.47 -9.60 -5.85
CA ILE A 290 -9.12 -8.60 -6.72
C ILE A 290 -10.44 -9.17 -7.25
N SER A 291 -10.47 -10.40 -7.75
CA SER A 291 -11.68 -11.02 -8.29
C SER A 291 -12.80 -11.13 -7.25
N TYR A 292 -12.47 -11.54 -6.02
CA TYR A 292 -13.43 -11.62 -4.92
C TYR A 292 -13.99 -10.24 -4.56
N SER A 293 -13.11 -9.26 -4.32
CA SER A 293 -13.48 -7.88 -3.94
C SER A 293 -14.25 -7.16 -5.05
N TRP A 294 -13.88 -7.39 -6.31
CA TRP A 294 -14.57 -6.83 -7.46
C TRP A 294 -15.96 -7.43 -7.65
N THR A 295 -16.12 -8.74 -7.39
CA THR A 295 -17.44 -9.39 -7.44
C THR A 295 -18.40 -8.77 -6.42
N HIS A 296 -17.93 -8.49 -5.20
CA HIS A 296 -18.71 -7.77 -4.19
C HIS A 296 -19.07 -6.37 -4.67
N THR A 297 -18.09 -5.60 -5.15
CA THR A 297 -18.28 -4.23 -5.66
C THR A 297 -19.29 -4.16 -6.80
N ARG A 298 -19.21 -5.08 -7.77
CA ARG A 298 -20.11 -5.15 -8.92
C ARG A 298 -21.54 -5.51 -8.51
N ARG A 299 -21.71 -6.42 -7.55
CA ARG A 299 -23.04 -6.75 -7.01
C ARG A 299 -23.63 -5.55 -6.29
N LEU A 300 -22.81 -4.84 -5.52
CA LEU A 300 -23.19 -3.69 -4.72
C LEU A 300 -23.60 -2.49 -5.59
N PHE A 301 -22.84 -2.18 -6.65
CA PHE A 301 -23.12 -1.06 -7.55
C PHE A 301 -23.60 -1.45 -8.95
N SER A 302 -24.25 -2.61 -9.08
CA SER A 302 -24.84 -3.07 -10.35
C SER A 302 -25.66 -1.98 -11.07
N PRO A 303 -26.49 -1.17 -10.37
CA PRO A 303 -27.27 -0.09 -11.01
C PRO A 303 -26.44 1.09 -11.55
N TYR A 304 -25.20 1.26 -11.07
CA TYR A 304 -24.34 2.40 -11.39
C TYR A 304 -23.27 2.09 -12.45
N GLY A 305 -23.21 0.85 -12.95
CA GLY A 305 -22.40 0.51 -14.12
C GLY A 305 -20.88 0.59 -13.92
N VAL A 306 -20.38 0.37 -12.71
CA VAL A 306 -18.95 0.47 -12.38
C VAL A 306 -18.12 -0.51 -13.21
N SER A 307 -17.12 0.01 -13.92
CA SER A 307 -16.27 -0.78 -14.82
C SER A 307 -14.80 -0.65 -14.47
N ILE A 308 -14.11 -1.78 -14.38
CA ILE A 308 -12.66 -1.80 -14.12
C ILE A 308 -11.88 -1.23 -15.31
N CYS A 309 -12.41 -1.39 -16.53
CA CYS A 309 -11.81 -0.86 -17.74
C CYS A 309 -11.80 0.67 -17.77
N ALA A 310 -12.73 1.32 -17.06
CA ALA A 310 -12.76 2.78 -16.95
C ALA A 310 -11.55 3.35 -16.19
N SER A 311 -10.83 2.49 -15.45
CA SER A 311 -9.64 2.83 -14.65
C SER A 311 -8.33 2.67 -15.41
N LEU A 312 -8.34 2.12 -16.62
CA LEU A 312 -7.11 1.98 -17.42
C LEU A 312 -6.58 3.35 -17.90
N PRO A 313 -5.26 3.50 -18.08
CA PRO A 313 -4.67 4.73 -18.61
C PRO A 313 -5.22 5.06 -20.00
N THR A 314 -5.29 6.34 -20.34
CA THR A 314 -5.71 6.76 -21.69
C THR A 314 -4.73 6.26 -22.76
N PRO A 315 -5.18 6.00 -24.00
CA PRO A 315 -4.29 5.54 -25.08
C PRO A 315 -3.10 6.48 -25.31
N SER A 316 -3.28 7.80 -25.18
CA SER A 316 -2.20 8.78 -25.28
C SER A 316 -1.12 8.55 -24.22
N THR A 317 -1.54 8.35 -22.96
CA THR A 317 -0.64 8.05 -21.85
C THR A 317 0.07 6.71 -22.05
N VAL A 318 -0.61 5.68 -22.56
CA VAL A 318 0.03 4.39 -22.88
C VAL A 318 1.10 4.54 -23.95
N ILE A 319 0.82 5.24 -25.06
CA ILE A 319 1.79 5.48 -26.13
C ILE A 319 3.02 6.23 -25.59
N LEU A 320 2.80 7.28 -24.80
CA LEU A 320 3.89 8.03 -24.18
C LEU A 320 4.73 7.15 -23.25
N LEU A 321 4.09 6.32 -22.43
CA LEU A 321 4.76 5.40 -21.51
C LEU A 321 5.60 4.35 -22.26
N LEU A 322 5.09 3.82 -23.38
CA LEU A 322 5.87 2.92 -24.24
C LEU A 322 7.08 3.62 -24.86
N PHE A 323 6.93 4.88 -25.29
CA PHE A 323 8.05 5.70 -25.74
C PHE A 323 9.07 5.91 -24.62
N CYS A 324 8.64 6.29 -23.41
CA CYS A 324 9.53 6.45 -22.27
C CYS A 324 10.24 5.15 -21.87
N LEU A 325 9.58 4.00 -21.98
CA LEU A 325 10.18 2.69 -21.75
C LEU A 325 11.28 2.40 -22.78
N ALA A 326 11.03 2.69 -24.06
CA ALA A 326 12.00 2.50 -25.13
C ALA A 326 13.23 3.39 -24.93
N VAL A 327 13.03 4.69 -24.67
CA VAL A 327 14.13 5.65 -24.45
C VAL A 327 14.90 5.31 -23.18
N SER A 328 14.22 4.94 -22.10
CA SER A 328 14.89 4.54 -20.85
C SER A 328 15.67 3.24 -20.99
N SER A 329 15.16 2.28 -21.77
CA SER A 329 15.88 1.04 -22.06
C SER A 329 17.10 1.29 -22.95
N LEU A 330 16.99 2.19 -23.93
CA LEU A 330 18.14 2.63 -24.72
C LEU A 330 19.18 3.34 -23.85
N SER A 331 18.75 4.22 -22.95
CA SER A 331 19.61 4.90 -21.97
C SER A 331 20.34 3.89 -21.08
N LEU A 332 19.68 2.82 -20.64
CA LEU A 332 20.31 1.74 -19.88
C LEU A 332 21.41 1.05 -20.71
N VAL A 333 21.17 0.76 -21.98
CA VAL A 333 22.16 0.11 -22.85
C VAL A 333 23.38 1.01 -23.09
N ILE A 334 23.17 2.32 -23.28
CA ILE A 334 24.24 3.29 -23.56
C ILE A 334 25.04 3.61 -22.30
N PHE A 335 24.37 3.91 -21.19
CA PHE A 335 25.00 4.46 -19.98
C PHE A 335 25.03 3.47 -18.80
N GLY A 336 24.08 2.57 -18.68
CA GLY A 336 23.96 1.73 -17.48
C GLY A 336 24.85 0.49 -17.46
N ASN A 337 25.40 0.07 -18.60
CA ASN A 337 26.35 -1.04 -18.68
C ASN A 337 27.81 -0.63 -18.40
N THR A 338 28.11 0.66 -18.39
CA THR A 338 29.45 1.19 -18.10
C THR A 338 29.53 1.68 -16.65
N SER A 339 30.51 1.17 -15.91
CA SER A 339 30.75 1.63 -14.54
C SER A 339 31.27 3.06 -14.54
N GLY A 340 30.54 3.96 -13.88
CA GLY A 340 31.00 5.33 -13.71
C GLY A 340 29.90 6.25 -13.18
N ILE A 341 30.28 7.18 -12.30
CA ILE A 341 29.35 8.14 -11.70
C ILE A 341 28.67 8.99 -12.77
N ILE A 342 29.42 9.41 -13.80
CA ILE A 342 28.90 10.25 -14.90
C ILE A 342 27.85 9.49 -15.72
N HIS A 343 28.11 8.23 -16.05
CA HIS A 343 27.18 7.40 -16.82
C HIS A 343 25.90 7.10 -16.01
N ASN A 344 26.04 6.75 -14.73
CA ASN A 344 24.90 6.58 -13.83
C ASN A 344 24.09 7.87 -13.68
N ALA A 345 24.75 9.02 -13.54
CA ALA A 345 24.10 10.32 -13.46
C ALA A 345 23.35 10.66 -14.76
N ALA A 346 23.93 10.38 -15.93
CA ALA A 346 23.28 10.57 -17.23
C ALA A 346 22.02 9.70 -17.38
N HIS A 347 22.10 8.43 -16.94
CA HIS A 347 20.94 7.53 -16.93
C HIS A 347 19.84 8.06 -16.01
N ILE A 348 20.16 8.40 -14.76
CA ILE A 348 19.21 8.98 -13.79
C ILE A 348 18.58 10.27 -14.33
N THR A 349 19.39 11.15 -14.92
CA THR A 349 18.92 12.45 -15.45
C THR A 349 17.94 12.24 -16.61
N THR A 350 18.22 11.28 -17.50
CA THR A 350 17.31 10.91 -18.59
C THR A 350 15.96 10.45 -18.02
N GLY A 351 15.98 9.59 -17.00
CA GLY A 351 14.77 9.10 -16.34
C GLY A 351 13.99 10.18 -15.64
N GLY A 352 14.68 11.06 -14.90
CA GLY A 352 14.06 12.19 -14.21
C GLY A 352 13.37 13.14 -15.18
N ALA A 353 14.01 13.48 -16.31
CA ALA A 353 13.42 14.33 -17.34
C ALA A 353 12.17 13.67 -17.97
N LEU A 354 12.25 12.39 -18.33
CA LEU A 354 11.11 11.64 -18.88
C LEU A 354 9.97 11.50 -17.87
N LEU A 355 10.28 11.27 -16.59
CA LEU A 355 9.27 11.17 -15.53
C LEU A 355 8.52 12.49 -15.37
N LEU A 356 9.23 13.62 -15.30
CA LEU A 356 8.60 14.95 -15.24
C LEU A 356 7.73 15.21 -16.47
N PHE A 357 8.19 14.80 -17.65
CA PHE A 357 7.41 14.93 -18.89
C PHE A 357 6.12 14.10 -18.84
N VAL A 358 6.18 12.84 -18.38
CA VAL A 358 5.00 11.97 -18.20
C VAL A 358 4.04 12.56 -17.17
N LEU A 359 4.53 13.02 -16.02
CA LEU A 359 3.69 13.61 -14.98
C LEU A 359 2.97 14.86 -15.49
N ASN A 360 3.67 15.73 -16.21
CA ASN A 360 3.07 16.91 -16.83
C ASN A 360 2.03 16.51 -17.91
N HIS A 361 2.33 15.51 -18.74
CA HIS A 361 1.38 15.01 -19.73
C HIS A 361 0.10 14.49 -19.07
N VAL A 362 0.23 13.61 -18.07
CA VAL A 362 -0.92 13.05 -17.34
C VAL A 362 -1.74 14.16 -16.68
N TYR A 363 -1.09 15.15 -16.07
CA TYR A 363 -1.80 16.29 -15.47
C TYR A 363 -2.62 17.09 -16.49
N GLN A 364 -2.13 17.24 -17.73
CA GLN A 364 -2.79 18.04 -18.77
C GLN A 364 -3.84 17.26 -19.57
N THR A 365 -3.59 15.99 -19.88
CA THR A 365 -4.45 15.21 -20.80
C THR A 365 -5.44 14.30 -20.10
N ASP A 366 -5.19 13.93 -18.85
CA ASP A 366 -6.08 13.06 -18.11
C ASP A 366 -7.21 13.85 -17.44
N ILE A 367 -8.22 14.20 -18.24
CA ILE A 367 -9.38 14.97 -17.80
C ILE A 367 -10.15 14.24 -16.67
N LYS A 368 -10.08 12.90 -16.61
CA LYS A 368 -10.72 12.13 -15.53
C LYS A 368 -9.97 12.35 -14.22
N LEU A 369 -8.65 12.18 -14.25
CA LEU A 369 -7.81 12.39 -13.08
C LEU A 369 -7.82 13.86 -12.62
N ALA A 370 -7.74 14.81 -13.55
CA ALA A 370 -7.79 16.24 -13.25
C ALA A 370 -9.13 16.64 -12.61
N ARG A 371 -10.26 16.14 -13.12
CA ARG A 371 -11.59 16.35 -12.51
C ARG A 371 -11.67 15.74 -11.12
N PHE A 372 -11.19 14.51 -10.95
CA PHE A 372 -11.17 13.83 -9.65
C PHE A 372 -10.35 14.63 -8.61
N ILE A 373 -9.13 15.03 -8.96
CA ILE A 373 -8.25 15.82 -8.08
C ILE A 373 -8.89 17.17 -7.74
N SER A 374 -9.43 17.88 -8.74
CA SER A 374 -10.10 19.18 -8.54
C SER A 374 -11.33 19.07 -7.62
N GLN A 375 -12.15 18.03 -7.78
CA GLN A 375 -13.29 17.78 -6.90
C GLN A 375 -12.84 17.58 -5.45
N GLN A 376 -11.79 16.78 -5.19
CA GLN A 376 -11.28 16.55 -3.83
C GLN A 376 -10.67 17.82 -3.20
N LEU A 377 -9.97 18.64 -4.00
CA LEU A 377 -9.41 19.93 -3.56
C LEU A 377 -10.50 20.95 -3.23
N SER A 378 -11.53 21.06 -4.06
CA SER A 378 -12.65 21.99 -3.81
C SER A 378 -13.39 21.67 -2.49
N LEU A 379 -13.50 20.39 -2.14
CA LEU A 379 -14.14 19.92 -0.90
C LEU A 379 -13.29 20.20 0.35
N THR A 380 -11.97 20.25 0.21
CA THR A 380 -11.08 20.65 1.31
C THR A 380 -11.21 22.13 1.61
N HIS A 381 -11.49 22.97 0.61
CA HIS A 381 -11.75 24.40 0.83
C HIS A 381 -13.11 24.66 1.50
N VAL A 382 -14.17 23.93 1.13
CA VAL A 382 -15.53 24.10 1.69
C VAL A 382 -15.66 23.56 3.13
N SER A 383 -14.74 22.73 3.59
CA SER A 383 -14.75 22.16 4.96
C SER A 383 -13.88 22.92 5.97
N VAL A 384 -13.16 23.96 5.51
CA VAL A 384 -12.29 24.82 6.34
C VAL A 384 -12.91 26.20 6.59
N GLU A 385 -13.93 26.58 5.81
CA GLU A 385 -14.86 27.67 6.13
C GLU A 385 -16.04 27.16 6.97
#